data_AF-A0A8I1R4R5-F1
#
_entry.id   AF-A0A8I1R4R5-F1
#
_cell.length_a   1.000
_cell.length_b   1.000
_cell.length_c   1.000
_cell.angle_alpha   90.00
_cell.angle_beta   90.00
_cell.angle_gamma   90.00
#
_symmetry.space_group_name_H-M   'P 1'
#
loop_
_entity.id
_entity.type
_entity.pdbx_description
1 polymer ?
#
loop_
_entity_poly.entity_id
_entity_poly.type
_entity_poly.pdbx_seq_one_letter_code
_entity_poly.pdbx_strand_id
1 'polypeptide(L)'
;MLSGLLFCGCCQEGYTLVAAGRYGCAGRRSKGTCTNDRTIGRVELDERILSALKQRLLTPELEAEFSRTYHQECNRAAADADGLRSTASTAMAAVQRKIDGIMAAIEDGLYRPATGRQ
;
A
#
# COMPACT_ATOMS: atom_id res chain seq x y z
N MET A 1 12.58 -22.07 6.87
CA MET A 1 12.09 -22.53 5.54
C MET A 1 13.17 -22.28 4.47
N LEU A 2 14.44 -22.44 4.83
CA LEU A 2 15.56 -21.88 4.05
C LEU A 2 16.78 -22.84 4.02
N SER A 3 16.54 -24.14 4.22
CA SER A 3 17.57 -25.17 4.12
C SER A 3 18.01 -25.33 2.66
N GLY A 4 19.27 -24.98 2.37
CA GLY A 4 19.87 -25.09 1.04
C GLY A 4 20.65 -23.85 0.59
N LEU A 5 20.47 -22.71 1.27
CA LEU A 5 21.17 -21.45 0.97
C LEU A 5 22.24 -21.09 2.01
N LEU A 6 22.45 -21.96 3.00
CA LEU A 6 23.36 -21.74 4.11
C LEU A 6 24.71 -22.40 3.82
N PHE A 7 25.78 -21.62 3.86
CA PHE A 7 27.13 -22.11 3.59
C PHE A 7 28.08 -21.78 4.74
N CYS A 8 29.03 -22.66 4.99
CA CYS A 8 30.09 -22.45 5.94
C CYS A 8 31.16 -21.52 5.39
N GLY A 9 31.39 -20.39 6.06
CA GLY A 9 32.48 -19.47 5.68
C GLY A 9 33.88 -20.09 5.73
N CYS A 10 34.08 -21.18 6.49
CA CYS A 10 35.38 -21.84 6.63
C CYS A 10 35.68 -22.83 5.51
N CYS A 11 34.72 -23.69 5.14
CA CYS A 11 34.95 -24.77 4.16
C CYS A 11 34.03 -24.70 2.94
N GLN A 12 33.16 -23.69 2.86
CA GLN A 12 32.19 -23.45 1.79
C GLN A 12 31.16 -24.57 1.55
N GLU A 13 31.21 -25.65 2.33
CA GLU A 13 30.14 -26.65 2.34
C GLU A 13 28.87 -26.12 2.99
N GLY A 14 27.73 -26.72 2.64
CA GLY A 14 26.43 -26.33 3.19
C GLY A 14 26.29 -26.54 4.70
N TYR A 15 25.32 -25.87 5.32
CA TYR A 15 24.84 -26.24 6.64
C TYR A 15 23.76 -27.33 6.55
N THR A 16 23.81 -28.27 7.50
CA THR A 16 22.81 -29.34 7.67
C THR A 16 22.26 -29.32 9.10
N LEU A 17 21.16 -30.03 9.35
CA LEU A 17 20.64 -30.22 10.70
C LEU A 17 21.58 -31.15 11.48
N VAL A 18 22.19 -30.61 12.55
CA VAL A 18 23.08 -31.38 13.43
C VAL A 18 22.37 -31.86 14.70
N ALA A 19 21.25 -31.23 15.04
CA ALA A 19 20.36 -31.58 16.14
C ALA A 19 18.94 -31.06 15.85
N ALA A 20 17.98 -31.43 16.69
CA ALA A 20 16.60 -30.96 16.56
C ALA A 20 16.54 -29.42 16.48
N GLY A 21 16.16 -28.90 15.31
CA GLY A 21 16.04 -27.46 15.07
C GLY A 21 17.35 -26.67 15.05
N ARG A 22 18.53 -27.31 14.96
CA ARG A 22 19.83 -26.61 14.90
C ARG A 22 20.61 -26.96 13.64
N TYR A 23 21.06 -25.93 12.93
CA TYR A 23 21.95 -26.05 11.79
C TYR A 23 23.41 -25.99 12.21
N GLY A 24 24.26 -26.80 11.57
CA GLY A 24 25.72 -26.79 11.71
C GLY A 24 26.42 -27.14 10.40
N CYS A 25 27.72 -26.88 10.32
CA CYS A 25 28.53 -27.15 9.13
C CYS A 25 28.52 -28.63 8.73
N ALA A 26 28.14 -28.94 7.48
CA ALA A 26 28.14 -30.31 6.96
C ALA A 26 29.56 -30.88 6.84
N GLY A 27 30.55 -30.10 6.40
CA GLY A 27 31.93 -30.59 6.29
C GLY A 27 32.52 -31.04 7.63
N ARG A 28 32.18 -30.32 8.71
CA ARG A 28 32.55 -30.75 10.07
C ARG A 28 31.78 -32.00 10.50
N ARG A 29 30.46 -32.01 10.29
CA ARG A 29 29.60 -33.09 10.78
C ARG A 29 29.82 -34.42 10.05
N SER A 30 29.93 -34.36 8.73
CA SER A 30 29.95 -35.53 7.85
C SER A 30 31.35 -36.04 7.59
N LYS A 31 32.32 -35.13 7.40
CA LYS A 31 33.68 -35.46 6.97
C LYS A 31 34.74 -35.20 8.04
N GLY A 32 34.44 -34.39 9.06
CA GLY A 32 35.41 -33.98 10.08
C GLY A 32 36.52 -33.05 9.56
N THR A 33 36.40 -32.52 8.34
CA THR A 33 37.45 -31.74 7.66
C THR A 33 37.37 -30.23 7.92
N CYS A 34 36.38 -29.78 8.70
CA CYS A 34 36.17 -28.37 9.01
C CYS A 34 36.17 -28.16 10.53
N THR A 35 36.83 -27.11 10.99
CA THR A 35 36.94 -26.77 12.42
C THR A 35 35.73 -25.98 12.95
N ASN A 36 34.83 -25.53 12.08
CA ASN A 36 33.70 -24.70 12.45
C ASN A 36 32.66 -25.44 13.30
N ASP A 37 32.68 -25.19 14.60
CA ASP A 37 31.79 -25.76 15.61
C ASP A 37 30.52 -24.93 15.87
N ARG A 38 30.35 -23.81 15.16
CA ARG A 38 29.22 -22.91 15.35
C ARG A 38 27.94 -23.51 14.81
N THR A 39 26.89 -23.41 15.61
CA THR A 39 25.55 -23.86 15.26
C THR A 39 24.54 -22.74 15.49
N ILE A 40 23.48 -22.71 14.70
CA ILE A 40 22.41 -21.70 14.79
C ILE A 40 21.05 -22.37 14.88
N GLY A 41 20.15 -21.81 15.69
CA GLY A 41 18.77 -22.28 15.76
C GLY A 41 18.03 -21.97 14.47
N ARG A 42 17.13 -22.86 14.03
CA ARG A 42 16.33 -22.66 12.83
C ARG A 42 15.44 -21.42 12.92
N VAL A 43 14.82 -21.19 14.08
CA VAL A 43 13.94 -20.03 14.31
C VAL A 43 14.75 -18.73 14.25
N GLU A 44 15.85 -18.65 15.01
CA GLU A 44 16.76 -17.50 15.00
C GLU A 44 17.29 -17.19 13.59
N LEU A 45 17.64 -18.22 12.83
CA LEU A 45 18.09 -18.06 11.46
C LEU A 45 16.98 -17.50 10.56
N ASP A 46 15.79 -18.09 10.61
CA ASP A 46 14.64 -17.67 9.81
C ASP A 46 14.29 -16.20 10.14
N GLU A 47 14.33 -15.79 11.42
CA GLU A 47 14.11 -14.40 11.86
C GLU A 47 15.15 -13.42 11.31
N ARG A 48 16.44 -13.76 11.38
CA ARG A 48 17.52 -12.93 10.84
C ARG A 48 17.36 -12.71 9.33
N ILE A 49 17.02 -13.77 8.59
CA ILE A 49 16.84 -13.69 7.15
C ILE A 49 15.62 -12.85 6.80
N LEU A 50 14.49 -13.08 7.47
CA LEU A 50 13.27 -12.30 7.23
C LEU A 50 13.45 -10.82 7.58
N SER A 51 14.20 -10.51 8.65
CA SER A 51 14.54 -9.14 9.02
C SER A 51 15.38 -8.46 7.94
N ALA A 52 16.44 -9.12 7.48
CA ALA A 52 17.30 -8.60 6.41
C ALA A 52 16.55 -8.43 5.08
N LEU A 53 15.67 -9.36 4.74
CA LEU A 53 14.80 -9.24 3.55
C LEU A 53 13.86 -8.05 3.67
N LYS A 54 13.20 -7.86 4.82
CA LYS A 54 12.36 -6.68 5.05
C LYS A 54 13.14 -5.39 4.86
N GLN A 55 14.33 -5.28 5.44
CA GLN A 55 15.19 -4.09 5.29
C GLN A 55 15.62 -3.83 3.85
N ARG A 56 15.91 -4.87 3.06
CA ARG A 56 16.35 -4.73 1.66
C ARG A 56 15.21 -4.56 0.66
N LEU A 57 14.00 -5.03 0.98
CA LEU A 57 12.81 -4.82 0.17
C LEU A 57 12.17 -3.45 0.46
N LEU A 58 12.31 -2.96 1.69
CA LEU A 58 11.94 -1.60 2.11
C LEU A 58 13.17 -0.69 2.05
N THR A 59 13.78 -0.58 0.88
CA THR A 59 14.84 0.42 0.69
C THR A 59 14.22 1.83 0.73
N PRO A 60 14.83 2.80 1.43
CA PRO A 60 14.34 4.18 1.53
C PRO A 60 14.06 4.81 0.16
N GLU A 61 14.81 4.40 -0.87
CA GLU A 61 14.65 4.87 -2.24
C GLU A 61 13.34 4.40 -2.89
N LEU A 62 12.89 3.17 -2.59
CA LEU A 62 11.61 2.64 -3.08
C LEU A 62 10.43 3.23 -2.30
N GLU A 63 10.61 3.53 -1.02
CA GLU A 63 9.59 4.20 -0.20
C GLU A 63 9.34 5.63 -0.67
N ALA A 64 10.39 6.39 -1.00
CA ALA A 64 10.26 7.79 -1.41
C ALA A 64 9.51 7.94 -2.75
N GLU A 65 9.85 7.13 -3.75
CA GLU A 65 9.19 7.15 -5.05
C GLU A 65 7.73 6.70 -4.95
N PHE A 66 7.47 5.65 -4.16
CA PHE A 66 6.12 5.16 -3.89
C PHE A 66 5.27 6.22 -3.16
N SER A 67 5.79 6.79 -2.07
CA SER A 67 5.11 7.83 -1.29
C SER A 67 4.80 9.05 -2.14
N ARG A 68 5.76 9.52 -2.95
CA ARG A 68 5.54 10.66 -3.86
C ARG A 68 4.40 10.40 -4.83
N THR A 69 4.44 9.27 -5.53
CA THR A 69 3.42 8.91 -6.53
C THR A 69 2.06 8.72 -5.87
N TYR A 70 2.01 8.06 -4.71
CA TYR A 70 0.78 7.90 -3.93
C TYR A 70 0.17 9.24 -3.52
N HIS A 71 0.98 10.15 -2.97
CA HIS A 71 0.49 11.48 -2.58
C HIS A 71 0.00 12.30 -3.77
N GLN A 72 0.68 12.24 -4.92
CA GLN A 72 0.23 12.90 -6.15
C GLN A 72 -1.15 12.39 -6.59
N GLU A 73 -1.34 11.07 -6.58
CA GLU A 73 -2.60 10.43 -6.97
C GLU A 73 -3.74 10.75 -6.00
N CYS A 74 -3.48 10.73 -4.69
CA CYS A 74 -4.47 11.16 -3.69
C CYS A 74 -4.86 12.63 -3.85
N ASN A 75 -3.89 13.52 -4.09
CA ASN A 75 -4.17 14.94 -4.30
C ASN A 75 -4.97 15.17 -5.57
N ARG A 76 -4.66 14.44 -6.66
CA ARG A 76 -5.44 14.50 -7.90
C ARG A 76 -6.89 14.07 -7.66
N ALA A 77 -7.10 12.92 -7.01
CA ALA A 77 -8.44 12.43 -6.70
C ALA A 77 -9.23 13.40 -5.81
N ALA A 78 -8.58 14.04 -4.83
CA ALA A 78 -9.21 15.06 -4.00
C ALA A 78 -9.62 16.30 -4.81
N ALA A 79 -8.73 16.79 -5.69
CA ALA A 79 -9.01 17.93 -6.55
C ALA A 79 -10.18 17.63 -7.53
N ASP A 80 -10.22 16.44 -8.11
CA ASP A 80 -11.31 16.02 -9.00
C ASP A 80 -12.65 15.96 -8.26
N ALA A 81 -12.65 15.40 -7.04
CA ALA A 81 -13.84 15.34 -6.19
C ALA A 81 -14.35 16.74 -5.80
N ASP A 82 -13.44 17.67 -5.49
CA ASP A 82 -13.79 19.05 -5.19
C ASP A 82 -14.33 19.79 -6.42
N GLY A 83 -13.74 19.57 -7.61
CA GLY A 83 -14.22 20.11 -8.87
C GLY A 83 -15.65 19.64 -9.20
N LEU A 84 -15.93 18.36 -9.02
CA LEU A 84 -17.28 17.80 -9.17
C LEU A 84 -18.26 18.41 -8.17
N ARG A 85 -17.86 18.54 -6.89
CA ARG A 85 -18.70 19.13 -5.84
C ARG A 85 -19.01 20.60 -6.13
N SER A 86 -18.03 21.37 -6.56
CA SER A 86 -18.18 22.79 -6.92
C SER A 86 -19.15 22.96 -8.09
N THR A 87 -19.01 22.12 -9.13
CA THR A 87 -19.89 22.12 -10.30
C THR A 87 -21.33 21.77 -9.90
N ALA A 88 -21.51 20.71 -9.10
CA ALA A 88 -22.82 20.31 -8.60
C ALA A 88 -23.47 21.40 -7.73
N SER A 89 -22.70 22.04 -6.85
CA SER A 89 -23.17 23.15 -6.02
C SER A 89 -23.62 24.34 -6.85
N THR A 90 -22.86 24.71 -7.88
CA THR A 90 -23.22 25.79 -8.80
C THR A 90 -24.50 25.49 -9.57
N ALA A 91 -24.64 24.26 -10.08
CA ALA A 91 -25.85 23.81 -10.76
C ALA A 91 -27.07 23.85 -9.82
N MET A 92 -26.91 23.38 -8.58
CA MET A 92 -27.95 23.42 -7.55
C MET A 92 -28.40 24.86 -7.26
N ALA A 93 -27.45 25.78 -7.07
CA ALA A 93 -27.76 27.19 -6.84
C ALA A 93 -28.45 27.85 -8.05
N ALA A 94 -28.13 27.43 -9.28
CA ALA A 94 -28.82 27.91 -10.48
C ALA A 94 -30.26 27.41 -10.55
N VAL A 95 -30.51 26.14 -10.21
CA VAL A 95 -31.87 25.58 -10.15
C VAL A 95 -32.68 26.25 -9.04
N GLN A 96 -32.09 26.46 -7.85
CA GLN A 96 -32.76 27.13 -6.75
C GLN A 96 -33.22 28.55 -7.13
N ARG A 97 -32.33 29.35 -7.75
CA ARG A 97 -32.69 30.69 -8.24
C ARG A 97 -33.86 30.69 -9.22
N LYS A 98 -33.98 29.66 -10.08
CA LYS A 98 -35.12 29.51 -10.99
C LYS A 98 -36.40 29.21 -10.24
N ILE A 99 -36.35 28.34 -9.23
CA ILE A 99 -37.50 28.02 -8.38
C ILE A 99 -37.97 29.29 -7.67
N ASP A 100 -37.05 30.01 -7.02
CA ASP A 100 -37.38 31.25 -6.28
C ASP A 100 -38.01 32.30 -7.22
N GLY A 101 -37.48 32.44 -8.44
CA GLY A 101 -38.05 33.35 -9.44
C GLY A 101 -39.45 32.95 -9.92
N ILE A 102 -39.73 31.66 -10.07
CA ILE A 102 -41.08 31.16 -10.39
C ILE A 102 -42.05 31.42 -9.24
N MET A 103 -41.62 31.17 -8.00
CA MET A 103 -42.43 31.42 -6.80
C MET A 103 -42.78 32.90 -6.69
N ALA A 104 -41.80 33.80 -6.84
CA ALA A 104 -42.04 35.25 -6.83
C ALA A 104 -43.04 35.68 -7.93
N ALA A 105 -42.91 35.15 -9.16
CA ALA A 105 -43.85 35.47 -10.24
C ALA A 105 -45.29 34.98 -9.99
N ILE A 106 -45.46 33.90 -9.23
CA ILE A 106 -46.77 33.41 -8.79
C ILE A 106 -47.32 34.32 -7.68
N GLU A 107 -46.50 34.67 -6.69
CA GLU A 107 -46.88 35.52 -5.56
C GLU A 107 -47.26 36.95 -6.00
N ASP A 108 -46.54 37.52 -6.96
CA ASP A 108 -46.80 38.86 -7.51
C ASP A 108 -48.03 38.91 -8.44
N GLY A 109 -48.72 37.78 -8.65
CA GLY A 109 -49.90 37.69 -9.53
C GLY A 109 -49.57 37.87 -11.02
N LEU A 110 -48.29 37.83 -11.39
CA LEU A 110 -47.79 37.93 -12.77
C LEU A 110 -48.03 36.64 -13.56
N TYR A 111 -48.28 35.51 -12.90
CA TYR A 111 -48.75 34.30 -13.55
C TYR A 111 -50.25 34.40 -13.88
N ARG A 112 -50.57 34.92 -15.06
CA ARG A 112 -51.91 34.86 -15.65
C ARG A 112 -52.01 33.60 -16.52
N PRO A 113 -52.68 32.51 -16.10
CA PRO A 113 -52.96 31.41 -17.02
C PRO A 113 -53.80 31.99 -18.16
N ALA A 114 -53.44 31.66 -19.40
CA ALA A 114 -54.23 31.98 -20.57
C ALA A 114 -55.61 31.33 -20.42
N THR A 115 -56.52 32.08 -19.83
CA THR A 115 -57.93 31.75 -19.68
C THR A 115 -58.69 32.57 -20.70
N GLY A 116 -59.22 31.87 -21.70
CA GLY A 116 -60.01 32.41 -22.83
C GLY A 116 -59.92 31.42 -24.00
N ARG A 117 -60.70 30.34 -24.03
CA ARG A 117 -62.16 30.19 -24.27
C ARG A 117 -62.54 30.43 -25.74
N GLN A 118 -62.82 29.35 -26.46
CA GLN A 118 -64.11 29.03 -27.11
C GLN A 118 -64.01 27.64 -27.74
#